data_AF-A0A510WXB8-F1
#
_entry.id   AF-A0A510WXB8-F1
#
_cell.length_a   1.000
_cell.length_b   1.000
_cell.length_c   1.000
_cell.angle_alpha   90.00
_cell.angle_beta   90.00
_cell.angle_gamma   90.00
#
_symmetry.space_group_name_H-M   'P 1'
#
loop_
_entity.id
_entity.type
_entity.pdbx_description
1 polymer ?
#
loop_
_entity_poly.entity_id
_entity_poly.type
_entity_poly.pdbx_seq_one_letter_code
_entity_poly.pdbx_strand_id
1 'polypeptide(L)'
;MTYYCEKCGHKLDENERRCAFCGAVQKRFSDQDYETKKCKKCGKDIYVNANFCPYCGTDQAILNLNEDLKRDDADQKATSNSNSNLTSEQKLAQGLMNTNFDDQDSLNNFMKQMQDAGIKVRVIKPEEKNETGKPGLIASTKLFFRDMFKVNKRLGVNDFWWGFFGFFLICMVAAMLLSELLPFFKIPMTMKTMFKLSAGVSVVFRLGVLTAIIRRLHDIQMPAWFVILWFIPIAQFFIWFICMMGPRLDNNPYTFNVEDWKKRQNKF
;
A
#
# COMPACT_ATOMS: atom_id res chain seq x y z
N MET A 1 39.56 9.16 -17.79
CA MET A 1 39.32 8.43 -16.53
C MET A 1 37.83 8.25 -16.33
N THR A 2 37.38 7.08 -15.88
CA THR A 2 35.95 6.88 -15.57
C THR A 2 35.63 7.38 -14.18
N TYR A 3 34.56 8.16 -14.08
CA TYR A 3 34.13 8.74 -12.82
C TYR A 3 32.75 8.24 -12.41
N TYR A 4 32.46 8.32 -11.11
CA TYR A 4 31.21 7.86 -10.52
C TYR A 4 30.63 8.92 -9.60
N CYS A 5 29.31 8.93 -9.48
CA CYS A 5 28.59 9.82 -8.60
C CYS A 5 28.79 9.41 -7.13
N GLU A 6 29.23 10.34 -6.28
CA GLU A 6 29.52 10.08 -4.87
C GLU A 6 28.29 9.69 -4.02
N LYS A 7 27.09 10.04 -4.51
CA LYS A 7 25.81 9.77 -3.83
C LYS A 7 25.10 8.48 -4.27
N CYS A 8 25.08 8.16 -5.57
CA CYS A 8 24.31 7.04 -6.12
C CYS A 8 25.13 6.02 -6.92
N GLY A 9 26.43 6.24 -7.12
CA GLY A 9 27.29 5.31 -7.85
C GLY A 9 27.12 5.28 -9.37
N HIS A 10 26.25 6.12 -9.95
CA HIS A 10 26.09 6.20 -11.40
C HIS A 10 27.37 6.66 -12.09
N LYS A 11 27.70 6.10 -13.26
CA LYS A 11 28.88 6.50 -14.04
C LYS A 11 28.65 7.91 -14.60
N LEU A 12 29.66 8.76 -14.50
CA LEU A 12 29.63 10.14 -14.96
C LEU A 12 30.68 10.36 -16.04
N ASP A 13 30.40 11.31 -16.92
CA ASP A 13 31.39 11.84 -17.84
C ASP A 13 32.43 12.72 -17.10
N GLU A 14 33.59 12.92 -17.73
CA GLU A 14 34.78 13.50 -17.06
C GLU A 14 34.51 14.88 -16.46
N ASN A 15 33.67 15.69 -17.12
CA ASN A 15 33.39 17.08 -16.75
C ASN A 15 31.99 17.31 -16.15
N GLU A 16 31.24 16.23 -15.88
CA GLU A 16 29.86 16.35 -15.41
C GLU A 16 29.80 16.68 -13.90
N ARG A 17 29.53 17.96 -13.59
CA ARG A 17 29.42 18.45 -12.21
C ARG A 17 28.14 18.01 -11.50
N ARG A 18 27.06 17.75 -12.23
CA ARG A 18 25.76 17.36 -11.67
C ARG A 18 25.33 16.04 -12.27
N CYS A 19 25.09 15.05 -11.43
CA CYS A 19 24.64 13.74 -11.87
C CYS A 19 23.24 13.83 -12.51
N ALA A 20 23.11 13.43 -13.77
CA ALA A 20 21.81 13.34 -14.45
C ALA A 20 20.81 12.38 -13.78
N PHE A 21 21.30 11.33 -13.11
CA PHE A 21 20.44 10.30 -12.51
C PHE A 21 19.85 10.72 -11.15
N CYS A 22 20.66 11.24 -10.22
CA CYS A 22 20.21 11.58 -8.86
C CYS A 22 20.21 13.08 -8.55
N GLY A 23 20.60 13.94 -9.50
CA GLY A 23 20.63 15.39 -9.37
C GLY A 23 21.76 15.94 -8.46
N ALA A 24 22.58 15.08 -7.86
CA ALA A 24 23.62 15.48 -6.93
C ALA A 24 24.77 16.23 -7.63
N VAL A 25 25.14 17.38 -7.08
CA VAL A 25 26.33 18.13 -7.49
C VAL A 25 27.56 17.48 -6.85
N GLN A 26 28.51 17.07 -7.68
CA GLN A 26 29.71 16.35 -7.27
C GLN A 26 30.69 17.32 -6.62
N LYS A 27 31.06 17.05 -5.37
CA LYS A 27 31.96 17.91 -4.61
C LYS A 27 33.40 17.86 -5.11
N ARG A 28 33.79 16.83 -5.88
CA ARG A 28 35.12 16.66 -6.51
C ARG A 28 35.62 17.85 -7.36
N PHE A 29 34.74 18.80 -7.68
CA PHE A 29 35.02 20.01 -8.46
C PHE A 29 34.96 21.29 -7.61
N SER A 30 35.01 21.18 -6.28
CA SER A 30 34.89 22.29 -5.32
C SER A 30 36.27 22.70 -4.80
N ASP A 31 36.54 24.00 -4.79
CA ASP A 31 37.82 24.60 -4.38
C ASP A 31 37.96 24.81 -2.85
N GLN A 32 37.09 24.19 -2.04
CA GLN A 32 37.09 24.33 -0.58
C GLN A 32 37.89 23.20 0.05
N ASP A 33 38.63 23.47 1.13
CA ASP A 33 39.28 22.42 1.92
C ASP A 33 38.22 21.56 2.64
N TYR A 34 38.13 20.29 2.26
CA TYR A 34 37.19 19.34 2.83
C TYR A 34 37.93 18.16 3.46
N GLU A 35 37.32 17.59 4.51
CA GLU A 35 37.84 16.38 5.12
C GLU A 35 37.74 15.20 4.15
N THR A 36 38.86 14.50 3.98
CA THR A 36 38.98 13.31 3.13
C THR A 36 39.15 12.05 3.96
N LYS A 37 38.67 10.92 3.43
CA LYS A 37 38.96 9.56 3.88
C LYS A 37 39.57 8.77 2.72
N LYS A 38 40.32 7.71 3.02
CA LYS A 38 40.80 6.79 1.98
C LYS A 38 39.71 5.81 1.54
N CYS A 39 39.57 5.61 0.24
CA CYS A 39 38.71 4.57 -0.29
C CYS A 39 39.23 3.18 0.10
N LYS A 40 38.38 2.35 0.70
CA LYS A 40 38.73 1.02 1.20
C LYS A 40 39.09 0.01 0.11
N LYS A 41 38.72 0.29 -1.15
CA LYS A 41 39.03 -0.58 -2.30
C LYS A 41 40.25 -0.12 -3.10
N CYS A 42 40.31 1.17 -3.45
CA CYS A 42 41.34 1.69 -4.36
C CYS A 42 42.36 2.63 -3.71
N GLY A 43 42.22 2.94 -2.41
CA GLY A 43 43.18 3.74 -1.65
C GLY A 43 43.21 5.24 -1.95
N LYS A 44 42.49 5.70 -2.97
CA LYS A 44 42.39 7.14 -3.32
C LYS A 44 41.65 7.93 -2.25
N ASP A 45 42.05 9.18 -2.07
CA ASP A 45 41.38 10.11 -1.15
C ASP A 45 40.02 10.53 -1.72
N ILE A 46 38.98 10.35 -0.92
CA ILE A 46 37.58 10.65 -1.24
C ILE A 46 36.96 11.44 -0.10
N TYR A 47 35.84 12.11 -0.35
CA TYR A 47 35.11 12.85 0.69
C TYR A 47 34.67 11.93 1.82
N VAL A 48 34.75 12.39 3.07
CA VAL A 48 34.28 11.65 4.25
C VAL A 48 32.81 11.21 4.12
N ASN A 49 31.97 12.07 3.54
CA ASN A 49 30.54 11.83 3.33
C ASN A 49 30.19 11.17 1.98
N ALA A 50 31.18 10.70 1.22
CA ALA A 50 30.90 9.95 -0.01
C ALA A 50 30.43 8.53 0.34
N ASN A 51 29.24 8.17 -0.16
CA ASN A 51 28.71 6.80 -0.10
C ASN A 51 29.41 5.92 -1.14
N PHE A 52 29.69 6.47 -2.32
CA PHE A 52 30.40 5.77 -3.39
C PHE A 52 31.73 6.45 -3.69
N CYS A 53 32.76 5.65 -3.98
CA CYS A 53 34.05 6.18 -4.42
C CYS A 53 33.92 6.80 -5.84
N PRO A 54 34.25 8.08 -6.03
CA PRO A 54 34.15 8.73 -7.35
C PRO A 54 35.08 8.16 -8.42
N TYR A 55 36.12 7.43 -8.02
CA TYR A 55 37.15 6.92 -8.93
C TYR A 55 36.99 5.44 -9.27
N CYS A 56 36.42 4.63 -8.37
CA CYS A 56 36.26 3.18 -8.58
C CYS A 56 34.82 2.68 -8.45
N GLY A 57 33.86 3.57 -8.17
CA GLY A 57 32.42 3.28 -8.12
C GLY A 57 31.98 2.39 -6.96
N THR A 58 32.89 2.05 -6.05
CA THR A 58 32.60 1.10 -4.96
C THR A 58 31.88 1.78 -3.82
N ASP A 59 30.80 1.15 -3.36
CA ASP A 59 30.04 1.54 -2.18
C ASP A 59 30.89 1.38 -0.91
N GLN A 60 31.20 2.50 -0.28
CA GLN A 60 31.97 2.57 0.95
C GLN A 60 31.11 2.32 2.19
N ALA A 61 29.80 2.56 2.13
CA ALA A 61 28.88 2.33 3.25
C ALA A 61 28.70 0.82 3.48
N ILE A 62 28.56 0.03 2.42
CA ILE A 62 28.49 -1.44 2.51
C ILE A 62 29.79 -2.02 3.07
N LEU A 63 30.95 -1.51 2.66
CA LEU A 63 32.24 -1.98 3.17
C LEU A 63 32.44 -1.63 4.66
N ASN A 64 31.98 -0.45 5.08
CA ASN A 64 31.98 -0.08 6.49
C ASN A 64 31.10 -1.02 7.31
N LEU A 65 29.84 -1.23 6.88
CA LEU A 65 28.91 -2.14 7.54
C LEU A 65 29.50 -3.56 7.65
N ASN A 66 30.08 -4.07 6.57
CA ASN A 66 30.68 -5.40 6.57
C ASN A 66 31.90 -5.50 7.50
N GLU A 67 32.68 -4.44 7.65
CA GLU A 67 33.78 -4.42 8.62
C GLU A 67 33.32 -4.26 10.06
N ASP A 68 32.25 -3.50 10.29
CA ASP A 68 31.66 -3.35 11.61
C ASP A 68 31.04 -4.69 12.04
N LEU A 69 30.31 -5.38 11.15
CA LEU A 69 29.83 -6.74 11.36
C LEU A 69 30.96 -7.73 11.63
N LYS A 70 32.07 -7.66 10.88
CA LYS A 70 33.24 -8.52 11.10
C LYS A 70 33.98 -8.20 12.41
N ARG A 71 33.97 -6.95 12.86
CA ARG A 71 34.52 -6.53 14.15
C ARG A 71 33.63 -7.02 15.28
N ASP A 72 32.32 -6.90 15.14
CA ASP A 72 31.35 -7.49 16.07
C ASP A 72 31.51 -9.02 16.15
N ASP A 73 31.74 -9.70 15.02
CA ASP A 73 32.02 -11.15 14.97
C ASP A 73 33.38 -11.52 15.61
N ALA A 74 34.39 -10.65 15.49
CA ALA A 74 35.73 -10.86 16.05
C ALA A 74 35.78 -10.58 17.56
N ASP A 75 35.11 -9.53 18.03
CA ASP A 75 34.95 -9.19 19.44
C ASP A 75 34.04 -10.22 20.15
N GLN A 76 33.06 -10.80 19.45
CA GLN A 76 32.27 -11.95 19.91
C GLN A 76 33.09 -13.25 19.99
N LYS A 77 34.14 -13.43 19.18
CA LYS A 77 35.03 -14.62 19.26
C LYS A 77 36.01 -14.58 20.43
N ALA A 78 36.32 -13.41 20.98
CA ALA A 78 37.17 -13.26 22.17
C ALA A 78 36.40 -13.44 23.49
N THR A 79 35.07 -13.35 23.46
CA THR A 79 34.22 -13.53 24.64
C THR A 79 33.15 -14.59 24.36
N SER A 80 33.55 -15.85 24.55
CA SER A 80 32.72 -17.00 24.94
C SER A 80 31.43 -17.30 24.14
N ASN A 81 31.35 -18.55 23.64
CA ASN A 81 30.18 -19.43 23.78
C ASN A 81 28.96 -18.76 24.45
N SER A 82 28.01 -18.23 23.66
CA SER A 82 26.70 -17.83 24.14
C SER A 82 25.72 -17.77 22.98
N ASN A 83 24.64 -18.52 23.16
CA ASN A 83 23.50 -18.61 22.28
C ASN A 83 22.95 -17.22 21.92
N SER A 84 22.64 -17.04 20.64
CA SER A 84 22.13 -15.80 20.05
C SER A 84 20.72 -15.46 20.56
N ASN A 85 20.65 -14.64 21.61
CA ASN A 85 19.44 -13.93 22.00
C ASN A 85 19.21 -12.72 21.08
N LEU A 86 18.97 -12.96 19.79
CA LEU A 86 18.30 -11.96 18.95
C LEU A 86 16.83 -11.86 19.38
N THR A 87 16.33 -10.63 19.51
CA THR A 87 14.90 -10.36 19.75
C THR A 87 14.06 -10.89 18.57
N SER A 88 12.79 -11.19 18.82
CA SER A 88 11.85 -11.67 17.80
C SER A 88 11.75 -10.70 16.61
N GLU A 89 11.79 -9.39 16.86
CA GLU A 89 11.78 -8.35 15.81
C GLU A 89 13.04 -8.39 14.94
N GLN A 90 14.23 -8.62 15.52
CA GLN A 90 15.47 -8.73 14.76
C GLN A 90 15.51 -10.00 13.90
N LYS A 91 14.98 -11.12 14.42
CA LYS A 91 14.83 -12.37 13.64
C LYS A 91 13.84 -12.19 12.48
N LEU A 92 12.75 -11.44 12.68
CA LEU A 92 11.79 -11.11 11.63
C LEU A 92 12.43 -10.26 10.53
N ALA A 93 13.12 -9.19 10.90
CA ALA A 93 13.78 -8.29 9.94
C ALA A 93 14.84 -9.04 9.12
N GLN A 94 15.65 -9.88 9.76
CA GLN A 94 16.67 -10.69 9.08
C GLN A 94 16.04 -11.70 8.12
N GLY A 95 14.95 -12.36 8.50
CA GLY A 95 14.21 -13.27 7.62
C GLY A 95 13.63 -12.54 6.40
N LEU A 96 13.06 -11.34 6.58
CA LEU A 96 12.47 -10.57 5.48
C LEU A 96 13.53 -10.12 4.45
N MET A 97 14.76 -9.82 4.90
CA MET A 97 15.84 -9.38 4.01
C MET A 97 16.46 -10.52 3.20
N ASN A 98 16.48 -11.74 3.76
CA ASN A 98 17.19 -12.87 3.18
C ASN A 98 16.29 -13.82 2.38
N THR A 99 14.97 -13.64 2.43
CA THR A 99 14.03 -14.50 1.72
C THR A 99 13.63 -13.87 0.40
N ASN A 100 13.78 -14.62 -0.70
CA ASN A 100 13.17 -14.24 -1.98
C ASN A 100 11.71 -14.71 -1.98
N PHE A 101 10.74 -13.80 -2.11
CA PHE A 101 9.30 -14.10 -2.02
C PHE A 101 8.65 -14.53 -3.33
N ASP A 102 9.41 -14.57 -4.43
CA ASP A 102 8.89 -15.02 -5.74
C ASP A 102 8.78 -16.56 -5.82
N ASP A 103 9.50 -17.28 -4.95
CA ASP A 103 9.49 -18.74 -4.87
C ASP A 103 8.59 -19.25 -3.73
N GLN A 104 7.83 -20.31 -4.00
CA GLN A 104 6.86 -20.85 -3.05
C GLN A 104 7.55 -21.59 -1.90
N ASP A 105 8.67 -22.25 -2.18
CA ASP A 105 9.41 -23.05 -1.20
C ASP A 105 10.16 -22.16 -0.20
N SER A 106 10.77 -21.08 -0.67
CA SER A 106 11.38 -20.06 0.19
C SER A 106 10.35 -19.38 1.11
N LEU A 107 9.13 -19.08 0.61
CA LEU A 107 8.04 -18.53 1.40
C LEU A 107 7.60 -19.50 2.51
N ASN A 108 7.46 -20.78 2.20
CA ASN A 108 7.10 -21.82 3.18
C ASN A 108 8.17 -21.96 4.27
N ASN A 109 9.44 -21.92 3.89
CA ASN A 109 10.56 -21.98 4.84
C ASN A 109 10.59 -20.76 5.78
N PHE A 110 10.35 -19.55 5.25
CA PHE A 110 10.24 -18.33 6.04
C PHE A 110 9.05 -18.40 7.02
N MET A 111 7.89 -18.84 6.57
CA MET A 111 6.70 -19.00 7.41
C MET A 111 6.98 -19.93 8.60
N LYS A 112 7.65 -21.06 8.34
CA LYS A 112 8.06 -22.02 9.37
C LYS A 112 9.03 -21.40 10.38
N GLN A 113 10.06 -20.69 9.89
CA GLN A 113 11.04 -20.00 10.73
C GLN A 113 10.37 -18.98 11.67
N MET A 114 9.39 -18.23 11.17
CA MET A 114 8.67 -17.24 11.97
C MET A 114 7.72 -17.87 12.99
N GLN A 115 7.07 -18.97 12.62
CA GLN A 115 6.25 -19.74 13.55
C GLN A 115 7.10 -20.34 14.69
N ASP A 116 8.29 -20.87 14.38
CA ASP A 116 9.25 -21.38 15.37
C ASP A 116 9.76 -20.26 16.30
N ALA A 117 9.80 -19.02 15.82
CA ALA A 117 10.12 -17.83 16.61
C ALA A 117 8.92 -17.27 17.42
N GLY A 118 7.75 -17.91 17.36
CA GLY A 118 6.53 -17.46 18.03
C GLY A 118 5.85 -16.26 17.36
N ILE A 119 6.25 -15.91 16.13
CA ILE A 119 5.70 -14.78 15.37
C ILE A 119 4.63 -15.30 14.42
N LYS A 120 3.39 -14.81 14.59
CA LYS A 120 2.26 -15.22 13.76
C LYS A 120 2.27 -14.47 12.42
N VAL A 121 2.95 -15.03 11.43
CA VAL A 121 2.96 -14.50 10.05
C VAL A 121 1.83 -15.14 9.24
N ARG A 122 1.18 -14.35 8.39
CA ARG A 122 0.20 -14.86 7.42
C ARG A 122 0.48 -14.28 6.04
N VAL A 123 0.29 -15.10 5.02
CA VAL A 123 0.32 -14.67 3.62
C VAL A 123 -1.11 -14.28 3.23
N ILE A 124 -1.32 -13.02 2.86
CA ILE A 124 -2.62 -12.54 2.38
C ILE A 124 -2.69 -12.82 0.88
N LYS A 125 -3.58 -13.73 0.48
CA LYS A 125 -3.77 -14.04 -0.94
C LYS A 125 -4.47 -12.89 -1.67
N PRO A 126 -4.26 -12.69 -2.98
CA PRO A 126 -4.96 -11.65 -3.75
C PRO A 126 -6.50 -11.76 -3.67
N GLU A 127 -7.01 -12.98 -3.64
CA GLU A 127 -8.43 -13.34 -3.46
C GLU A 127 -9.00 -12.96 -2.07
N GLU A 128 -8.14 -12.74 -1.08
CA GLU A 128 -8.53 -12.25 0.24
C GLU A 128 -8.49 -10.72 0.36
N LYS A 129 -7.96 -10.02 -0.67
CA LYS A 129 -7.83 -8.56 -0.67
C LYS A 129 -9.02 -7.88 -1.35
N ASN A 130 -9.60 -8.52 -2.35
CA ASN A 130 -10.76 -8.02 -3.10
C ASN A 130 -11.70 -9.17 -3.40
N GLU A 131 -12.98 -8.85 -3.58
CA GLU A 131 -14.00 -9.84 -3.89
C GLU A 131 -13.95 -10.24 -5.37
N THR A 132 -13.56 -9.27 -6.21
CA THR A 132 -13.19 -9.54 -7.59
C THR A 132 -11.70 -9.83 -7.66
N GLY A 133 -11.31 -10.96 -8.27
CA GLY A 133 -9.89 -11.27 -8.49
C GLY A 133 -9.18 -10.25 -9.39
N LYS A 134 -9.91 -9.61 -10.32
CA LYS A 134 -9.44 -8.51 -11.18
C LYS A 134 -10.38 -7.31 -11.04
N PRO A 135 -10.19 -6.45 -10.02
CA PRO A 135 -11.04 -5.30 -9.80
C PRO A 135 -10.92 -4.30 -10.95
N GLY A 136 -12.04 -3.69 -11.33
CA GLY A 136 -12.11 -2.77 -12.45
C GLY A 136 -13.52 -2.20 -12.63
N LEU A 137 -13.66 -1.19 -13.48
CA LEU A 137 -14.89 -0.39 -13.58
C LEU A 137 -16.15 -1.25 -13.71
N ILE A 138 -16.19 -2.18 -14.67
CA ILE A 138 -17.38 -2.99 -14.95
C ILE A 138 -17.66 -3.99 -13.83
N ALA A 139 -16.64 -4.76 -13.42
CA ALA A 139 -16.80 -5.83 -12.44
C ALA A 139 -17.21 -5.28 -11.07
N SER A 140 -16.53 -4.24 -10.61
CA SER A 140 -16.78 -3.63 -9.30
C SER A 140 -18.09 -2.84 -9.27
N THR A 141 -18.50 -2.21 -10.38
CA THR A 141 -19.82 -1.55 -10.47
C THR A 141 -20.96 -2.56 -10.46
N LYS A 142 -20.84 -3.66 -11.21
CA LYS A 142 -21.81 -4.77 -11.16
C LYS A 142 -21.96 -5.29 -9.72
N LEU A 143 -20.86 -5.35 -8.98
CA LEU A 143 -20.82 -5.78 -7.58
C LEU A 143 -21.56 -4.82 -6.65
N PHE A 144 -21.47 -3.51 -6.88
CA PHE A 144 -22.24 -2.49 -6.16
C PHE A 144 -23.74 -2.70 -6.31
N PHE A 145 -24.22 -2.93 -7.53
CA PHE A 145 -25.64 -3.20 -7.79
C PHE A 145 -26.10 -4.55 -7.22
N ARG A 146 -25.33 -5.62 -7.44
CA ARG A 146 -25.68 -6.98 -6.98
C ARG A 146 -25.87 -7.03 -5.46
N ASP A 147 -25.05 -6.29 -4.73
CA ASP A 147 -24.99 -6.31 -3.27
C ASP A 147 -25.43 -4.98 -2.65
N MET A 148 -26.23 -4.18 -3.37
CA MET A 148 -26.68 -2.85 -2.95
C MET A 148 -27.43 -2.83 -1.61
N PHE A 149 -28.08 -3.94 -1.25
CA PHE A 149 -28.82 -4.10 0.01
C PHE A 149 -28.19 -5.12 0.97
N LYS A 150 -26.97 -5.61 0.68
CA LYS A 150 -26.29 -6.58 1.54
C LYS A 150 -25.23 -5.88 2.38
N VAL A 151 -25.46 -5.84 3.69
CA VAL A 151 -24.53 -5.19 4.65
C VAL A 151 -23.58 -6.17 5.35
N ASN A 152 -23.97 -7.45 5.47
CA ASN A 152 -23.21 -8.48 6.17
C ASN A 152 -22.10 -9.09 5.30
N LYS A 153 -21.27 -8.23 4.71
CA LYS A 153 -20.21 -8.59 3.77
C LYS A 153 -19.04 -7.63 3.87
N ARG A 154 -17.89 -8.05 3.37
CA ARG A 154 -16.74 -7.17 3.12
C ARG A 154 -16.74 -6.61 1.71
N LEU A 155 -16.00 -5.52 1.51
CA LEU A 155 -15.74 -4.94 0.20
C LEU A 155 -14.28 -4.46 0.16
N GLY A 156 -13.50 -4.99 -0.78
CA GLY A 156 -12.08 -4.65 -0.92
C GLY A 156 -11.85 -3.21 -1.38
N VAL A 157 -10.62 -2.71 -1.16
CA VAL A 157 -10.26 -1.31 -1.47
C VAL A 157 -10.49 -0.98 -2.95
N ASN A 158 -10.00 -1.83 -3.84
CA ASN A 158 -10.05 -1.55 -5.28
C ASN A 158 -11.48 -1.69 -5.81
N ASP A 159 -12.21 -2.69 -5.33
CA ASP A 159 -13.62 -2.86 -5.69
C ASP A 159 -14.47 -1.69 -5.21
N PHE A 160 -14.17 -1.12 -4.03
CA PHE A 160 -14.86 0.05 -3.51
C PHE A 160 -14.68 1.27 -4.44
N TRP A 161 -13.44 1.61 -4.79
CA TRP A 161 -13.17 2.82 -5.59
C TRP A 161 -13.68 2.71 -7.03
N TRP A 162 -13.43 1.57 -7.69
CA TRP A 162 -13.93 1.35 -9.05
C TRP A 162 -15.45 1.27 -9.08
N GLY A 163 -16.07 0.63 -8.10
CA GLY A 163 -17.52 0.53 -7.99
C GLY A 163 -18.17 1.87 -7.67
N PHE A 164 -17.59 2.67 -6.77
CA PHE A 164 -18.07 4.03 -6.49
C PHE A 164 -18.04 4.90 -7.75
N PHE A 165 -16.91 4.90 -8.46
CA PHE A 165 -16.73 5.70 -9.66
C PHE A 165 -17.69 5.27 -10.79
N GLY A 166 -17.83 3.97 -11.06
CA GLY A 166 -18.74 3.50 -12.10
C GLY A 166 -20.23 3.65 -11.72
N PHE A 167 -20.58 3.52 -10.44
CA PHE A 167 -21.93 3.82 -9.95
C PHE A 167 -22.28 5.30 -10.13
N PHE A 168 -21.33 6.21 -9.83
CA PHE A 168 -21.48 7.64 -10.09
C PHE A 168 -21.70 7.93 -11.58
N LEU A 169 -20.90 7.34 -12.47
CA LEU A 169 -21.06 7.50 -13.92
C LEU A 169 -22.43 7.01 -14.42
N ILE A 170 -22.89 5.84 -13.95
CA ILE A 170 -24.21 5.31 -14.34
C ILE A 170 -25.32 6.23 -13.85
N CYS A 171 -25.25 6.72 -12.60
CA CYS A 171 -26.25 7.66 -12.09
C CYS A 171 -26.25 8.98 -12.87
N MET A 172 -25.09 9.47 -13.30
CA MET A 172 -24.98 10.67 -14.15
C MET A 172 -25.63 10.45 -15.51
N VAL A 173 -25.29 9.35 -16.20
CA VAL A 173 -25.89 9.01 -17.50
C VAL A 173 -27.40 8.77 -17.37
N ALA A 174 -27.84 8.06 -16.34
CA ALA A 174 -29.26 7.84 -16.07
C ALA A 174 -30.01 9.16 -15.84
N ALA A 175 -29.42 10.12 -15.15
CA ALA A 175 -30.01 11.45 -14.97
C ALA A 175 -30.15 12.20 -16.30
N MET A 176 -29.13 12.15 -17.18
CA MET A 176 -29.18 12.77 -18.51
C MET A 176 -30.23 12.13 -19.42
N LEU A 177 -30.33 10.80 -19.42
CA LEU A 177 -31.36 10.09 -20.20
C LEU A 177 -32.75 10.39 -19.68
N LEU A 178 -32.90 10.48 -18.35
CA LEU A 178 -34.18 10.76 -17.72
C LEU A 178 -34.67 12.18 -18.06
N SER A 179 -33.79 13.18 -18.16
CA SER A 179 -34.19 14.53 -18.58
C SER A 179 -34.76 14.59 -20.00
N GLU A 180 -34.29 13.72 -20.91
CA GLU A 180 -34.80 13.63 -22.28
C GLU A 180 -36.07 12.77 -22.39
N LEU A 181 -36.22 11.78 -21.51
CA LEU A 181 -37.36 10.86 -21.52
C LEU A 181 -38.67 11.51 -21.03
N LEU A 182 -38.60 12.40 -20.04
CA LEU A 182 -39.77 13.09 -19.47
C LEU A 182 -40.58 13.91 -20.48
N PRO A 183 -39.98 14.76 -21.34
CA PRO A 183 -40.75 15.50 -22.35
C PRO A 183 -41.38 14.59 -23.41
N PHE A 184 -40.78 13.42 -23.71
CA PHE A 184 -41.39 12.43 -24.59
C PHE A 184 -42.74 11.92 -24.06
N PHE A 185 -42.86 11.72 -22.74
CA PHE A 185 -44.11 11.33 -22.09
C PHE A 185 -45.05 12.51 -21.78
N LYS A 186 -44.74 13.73 -22.25
CA LYS A 186 -45.53 14.95 -21.99
C LYS A 186 -45.75 15.24 -20.50
N ILE A 187 -44.83 14.80 -19.64
CA ILE A 187 -44.91 15.07 -18.20
C ILE A 187 -44.49 16.53 -17.96
N PRO A 188 -45.30 17.36 -17.29
CA PRO A 188 -44.95 18.76 -17.07
C PRO A 188 -43.70 18.88 -16.18
N MET A 189 -42.63 19.40 -16.77
CA MET A 189 -41.35 19.73 -16.14
C MET A 189 -41.48 20.98 -15.26
N THR A 190 -42.24 20.87 -14.17
CA THR A 190 -42.29 21.92 -13.14
C THR A 190 -41.08 21.81 -12.23
N MET A 191 -40.69 22.92 -11.56
CA MET A 191 -39.63 22.92 -10.56
C MET A 191 -39.85 21.87 -9.46
N LYS A 192 -41.12 21.61 -9.09
CA LYS A 192 -41.49 20.58 -8.12
C LYS A 192 -41.24 19.16 -8.66
N THR A 193 -41.56 18.91 -9.92
CA THR A 193 -41.30 17.63 -10.59
C THR A 193 -39.80 17.36 -10.66
N MET A 194 -39.01 18.38 -11.05
CA MET A 194 -37.55 18.29 -11.12
C MET A 194 -36.92 17.99 -9.76
N PHE A 195 -37.34 18.70 -8.72
CA PHE A 195 -36.82 18.50 -7.37
C PHE A 195 -37.15 17.11 -6.81
N LYS A 196 -38.38 16.62 -7.01
CA LYS A 196 -38.77 15.27 -6.54
C LYS A 196 -37.96 14.18 -7.25
N LEU A 197 -37.73 14.34 -8.54
CA LEU A 197 -36.99 13.37 -9.34
C LEU A 197 -35.51 13.33 -8.98
N SER A 198 -34.87 14.50 -8.88
CA SER A 198 -33.47 14.60 -8.48
C SER A 198 -33.24 14.12 -7.05
N ALA A 199 -34.18 14.41 -6.14
CA ALA A 199 -34.18 13.85 -4.78
C ALA A 199 -34.27 12.32 -4.80
N GLY A 200 -35.16 11.75 -5.61
CA GLY A 200 -35.30 10.29 -5.77
C GLY A 200 -34.01 9.62 -6.23
N VAL A 201 -33.40 10.11 -7.32
CA VAL A 201 -32.11 9.60 -7.83
C VAL A 201 -31.00 9.75 -6.78
N SER A 202 -30.97 10.90 -6.09
CA SER A 202 -29.99 11.16 -5.02
C SER A 202 -30.14 10.19 -3.84
N VAL A 203 -31.37 9.79 -3.49
CA VAL A 203 -31.62 8.82 -2.41
C VAL A 203 -31.10 7.45 -2.80
N VAL A 204 -31.39 6.97 -4.03
CA VAL A 204 -30.85 5.68 -4.53
C VAL A 204 -29.33 5.70 -4.50
N PHE A 205 -28.72 6.79 -4.97
CA PHE A 205 -27.26 6.93 -4.96
C PHE A 205 -26.69 6.88 -3.54
N ARG A 206 -27.27 7.66 -2.61
CA ARG A 206 -26.83 7.68 -1.21
C ARG A 206 -26.98 6.33 -0.53
N LEU A 207 -28.07 5.61 -0.77
CA LEU A 207 -28.28 4.27 -0.21
C LEU A 207 -27.23 3.28 -0.72
N GLY A 208 -26.97 3.26 -2.02
CA GLY A 208 -25.95 2.37 -2.60
C GLY A 208 -24.53 2.65 -2.07
N VAL A 209 -24.17 3.92 -1.91
CA VAL A 209 -22.88 4.31 -1.34
C VAL A 209 -22.83 3.99 0.16
N LEU A 210 -23.91 4.23 0.91
CA LEU A 210 -23.98 3.95 2.34
C LEU A 210 -23.73 2.46 2.62
N THR A 211 -24.37 1.55 1.87
CA THR A 211 -24.15 0.11 2.05
C THR A 211 -22.75 -0.32 1.61
N ALA A 212 -22.15 0.35 0.61
CA ALA A 212 -20.76 0.11 0.24
C ALA A 212 -19.78 0.58 1.33
N ILE A 213 -20.00 1.74 1.95
CA ILE A 213 -19.18 2.24 3.07
C ILE A 213 -19.27 1.29 4.26
N ILE A 214 -20.46 0.81 4.63
CA ILE A 214 -20.63 -0.17 5.71
C ILE A 214 -19.79 -1.43 5.45
N ARG A 215 -19.87 -1.98 4.23
CA ARG A 215 -19.07 -3.16 3.83
C ARG A 215 -17.57 -2.88 3.83
N ARG A 216 -17.15 -1.66 3.47
CA ARG A 216 -15.74 -1.22 3.55
C ARG A 216 -15.28 -1.08 5.00
N LEU A 217 -16.10 -0.54 5.89
CA LEU A 217 -15.83 -0.45 7.33
C LEU A 217 -15.65 -1.84 7.94
N HIS A 218 -16.50 -2.81 7.55
CA HIS A 218 -16.34 -4.21 7.95
C HIS A 218 -15.01 -4.80 7.48
N ASP A 219 -14.50 -4.45 6.30
CA ASP A 219 -13.20 -4.93 5.80
C ASP A 219 -12.00 -4.34 6.57
N ILE A 220 -12.14 -3.12 7.08
CA ILE A 220 -11.14 -2.45 7.94
C ILE A 220 -11.34 -2.84 9.42
N GLN A 221 -12.36 -3.65 9.74
CA GLN A 221 -12.78 -4.00 11.10
C GLN A 221 -13.10 -2.79 12.00
N MET A 222 -13.63 -1.73 11.40
CA MET A 222 -14.21 -0.64 12.18
C MET A 222 -15.71 -0.84 12.36
N PRO A 223 -16.28 -0.34 13.46
CA PRO A 223 -17.70 -0.51 13.70
C PRO A 223 -18.51 0.30 12.67
N ALA A 224 -19.57 -0.31 12.14
CA ALA A 224 -20.36 0.25 11.05
C ALA A 224 -20.99 1.63 11.36
N TRP A 225 -21.12 1.99 12.64
CA TRP A 225 -21.71 3.27 13.05
C TRP A 225 -20.92 4.49 12.55
N PHE A 226 -19.61 4.35 12.25
CA PHE A 226 -18.82 5.41 11.63
C PHE A 226 -19.36 5.89 10.28
N VAL A 227 -20.27 5.13 9.66
CA VAL A 227 -21.02 5.56 8.47
C VAL A 227 -21.78 6.87 8.70
N ILE A 228 -22.09 7.24 9.95
CA ILE A 228 -22.78 8.49 10.27
C ILE A 228 -21.99 9.75 9.84
N LEU A 229 -20.66 9.65 9.76
CA LEU A 229 -19.79 10.72 9.26
C LEU A 229 -20.09 11.09 7.80
N TRP A 230 -20.69 10.19 7.03
CA TRP A 230 -21.14 10.47 5.67
C TRP A 230 -22.19 11.58 5.60
N PHE A 231 -22.98 11.79 6.65
CA PHE A 231 -24.03 12.81 6.67
C PHE A 231 -23.52 14.21 7.02
N ILE A 232 -22.27 14.34 7.50
CA ILE A 232 -21.67 15.62 7.88
C ILE A 232 -20.73 16.06 6.74
N PRO A 233 -20.96 17.23 6.09
CA PRO A 233 -20.22 17.64 4.89
C PRO A 233 -18.69 17.61 5.04
N ILE A 234 -18.15 18.09 6.17
CA ILE A 234 -16.70 18.09 6.43
C ILE A 234 -16.20 16.67 6.74
N ALA A 235 -16.99 15.88 7.46
CA ALA A 235 -16.60 14.51 7.82
C ALA A 235 -16.62 13.53 6.63
N GLN A 236 -17.25 13.91 5.51
CA GLN A 236 -17.23 13.12 4.27
C GLN A 236 -15.80 12.91 3.75
N PHE A 237 -14.92 13.91 3.86
CA PHE A 237 -13.53 13.74 3.45
C PHE A 237 -12.81 12.69 4.31
N PHE A 238 -13.08 12.69 5.62
CA PHE A 238 -12.49 11.71 6.54
C PHE A 238 -12.95 10.28 6.24
N ILE A 239 -14.24 10.05 5.94
CA ILE A 239 -14.70 8.71 5.61
C ILE A 239 -14.08 8.21 4.29
N TRP A 240 -13.82 9.09 3.33
CA TRP A 240 -13.10 8.74 2.10
C TRP A 240 -11.66 8.29 2.38
N PHE A 241 -10.91 9.03 3.20
CA PHE A 241 -9.56 8.62 3.61
C PHE A 241 -9.57 7.30 4.36
N ILE A 242 -10.54 7.11 5.25
CA ILE A 242 -10.75 5.85 5.96
C ILE A 242 -10.96 4.70 4.95
N CYS A 243 -11.79 4.89 3.93
CA CYS A 243 -12.02 3.87 2.91
C CYS A 243 -10.78 3.52 2.06
N MET A 244 -9.75 4.39 2.01
CA MET A 244 -8.46 4.08 1.36
C MET A 244 -7.54 3.17 2.19
N MET A 245 -7.77 3.06 3.50
CA MET A 245 -6.93 2.23 4.36
C MET A 245 -6.96 0.77 3.92
N GLY A 246 -5.85 0.04 4.11
CA GLY A 246 -5.78 -1.38 3.78
C GLY A 246 -6.69 -2.27 4.64
N PRO A 247 -6.98 -3.50 4.20
CA PRO A 247 -7.78 -4.47 4.95
C PRO A 247 -7.11 -4.83 6.28
N ARG A 248 -7.91 -5.03 7.33
CA ARG A 248 -7.47 -5.66 8.58
C ARG A 248 -8.10 -7.04 8.66
N LEU A 249 -7.31 -8.12 8.73
CA LEU A 249 -7.80 -9.50 8.77
C LEU A 249 -7.46 -10.25 10.08
N ASP A 250 -6.94 -9.56 11.07
CA ASP A 250 -6.53 -10.08 12.39
C ASP A 250 -7.61 -10.91 13.10
N ASN A 251 -8.91 -10.58 13.00
CA ASN A 251 -10.04 -11.43 13.41
C ASN A 251 -11.38 -10.94 12.81
N ASN A 252 -11.52 -10.95 11.48
CA ASN A 252 -12.73 -10.40 10.85
C ASN A 252 -13.92 -11.40 10.88
N PRO A 253 -15.06 -11.07 11.51
CA PRO A 253 -16.25 -11.93 11.45
C PRO A 253 -16.83 -11.99 10.03
N TYR A 254 -16.72 -10.90 9.27
CA TYR A 254 -17.25 -10.78 7.91
C TYR A 254 -16.30 -11.38 6.87
N THR A 255 -16.90 -11.90 5.80
CA THR A 255 -16.19 -12.45 4.64
C THR A 255 -16.73 -11.85 3.35
N PHE A 256 -16.14 -12.20 2.20
CA PHE A 256 -16.66 -11.88 0.88
C PHE A 256 -17.82 -12.79 0.42
N ASN A 257 -18.27 -13.72 1.27
CA ASN A 257 -19.42 -14.56 0.97
C ASN A 257 -20.35 -14.62 2.19
N VAL A 258 -21.60 -14.21 2.00
CA VAL A 258 -22.61 -14.15 3.08
C VAL A 258 -22.87 -15.52 3.70
N GLU A 259 -22.77 -16.60 2.92
CA GLU A 259 -22.94 -17.97 3.44
C GLU A 259 -21.83 -18.35 4.41
N ASP A 260 -20.59 -17.97 4.11
CA ASP A 260 -19.45 -18.23 4.98
C ASP A 260 -19.54 -17.42 6.27
N TRP A 261 -20.04 -16.18 6.20
CA TRP A 261 -20.34 -15.38 7.38
C TRP A 261 -21.40 -16.05 8.27
N LYS A 262 -22.51 -16.56 7.70
CA LYS A 262 -23.55 -17.27 8.45
C LYS A 262 -23.01 -18.53 9.13
N LYS A 263 -22.19 -19.31 8.43
CA LYS A 263 -21.54 -20.51 9.00
C LYS A 263 -20.65 -20.17 10.21
N ARG A 264 -19.98 -19.02 10.18
CA ARG A 264 -19.14 -18.55 11.31
C ARG A 264 -19.96 -18.10 12.51
N GLN A 265 -21.14 -17.49 12.29
CA GLN A 265 -22.03 -17.13 13.39
C GLN A 265 -22.64 -18.34 14.08
N ASN A 266 -23.03 -19.38 13.32
CA ASN A 266 -23.63 -20.59 13.88
C ASN A 266 -22.66 -21.52 14.63
N LYS A 267 -21.37 -21.15 14.71
CA LYS A 267 -20.32 -21.94 15.39
C LYS A 267 -20.12 -21.52 16.86
N PHE A 268 -20.89 -20.54 17.32
CA PHE A 268 -20.96 -20.04 18.70
C PHE A 268 -22.40 -20.13 19.17
#